data_AF-A0A842UQ39-F1
#
_entry.id   AF-A0A842UQ39-F1
#
_cell.length_a   1.000
_cell.length_b   1.000
_cell.length_c   1.000
_cell.angle_alpha   90.00
_cell.angle_beta   90.00
_cell.angle_gamma   90.00
#
_symmetry.space_group_name_H-M   'P 1'
#
loop_
_entity.id
_entity.type
_entity.pdbx_description
1 polymer ?
#
loop_
_entity_poly.entity_id
_entity_poly.type
_entity_poly.pdbx_seq_one_letter_code
_entity_poly.pdbx_strand_id
1 'polypeptide(L)'
;MPKQFENKLAVMRVRTKFIAPYRKCRYFYLEKKNLKSKRAFKKHVREIAENWPNGTYYLKLSTGKVFARFDWINGKVKKLYKESPATGKIYPICDWIRC
;
A
#
# COMPACT_ATOMS: atom_id res chain seq x y z
N MET A 1 8.28 -21.38 -1.06
CA MET A 1 8.49 -20.92 0.34
C MET A 1 7.38 -19.95 0.69
N PRO A 2 6.63 -20.16 1.79
CA PRO A 2 5.64 -19.18 2.23
C PRO A 2 6.37 -17.88 2.55
N LYS A 3 6.08 -16.80 1.80
CA LYS A 3 6.68 -15.49 2.03
C LYS A 3 6.41 -15.11 3.49
N GLN A 4 7.46 -14.95 4.29
CA GLN A 4 7.35 -14.54 5.68
C GLN A 4 6.50 -13.26 5.76
N PHE A 5 5.49 -13.29 6.61
CA PHE A 5 4.57 -12.17 6.76
C PHE A 5 5.30 -11.01 7.45
N GLU A 6 5.52 -9.92 6.71
CA GLU A 6 6.13 -8.71 7.24
C GLU A 6 5.02 -7.76 7.73
N ASN A 7 5.06 -7.44 9.02
CA ASN A 7 4.05 -6.63 9.69
C ASN A 7 4.34 -5.12 9.62
N LYS A 8 5.51 -4.69 9.17
CA LYS A 8 5.94 -3.29 9.17
C LYS A 8 6.35 -2.86 7.78
N LEU A 9 5.51 -2.06 7.12
CA LEU A 9 5.76 -1.61 5.74
C LEU A 9 6.15 -0.14 5.72
N ALA A 10 7.13 0.24 4.90
CA ALA A 10 7.45 1.65 4.69
C ALA A 10 6.42 2.31 3.76
N VAL A 11 5.87 3.46 4.15
CA VAL A 11 4.94 4.24 3.35
C VAL A 11 5.70 5.21 2.47
N MET A 12 5.46 5.15 1.16
CA MET A 12 5.98 6.10 0.19
C MET A 12 4.82 6.81 -0.52
N ARG A 13 4.77 8.13 -0.51
CA ARG A 13 3.81 8.92 -1.28
C ARG A 13 4.42 9.35 -2.62
N VAL A 14 3.72 9.16 -3.73
CA VAL A 14 4.10 9.71 -5.03
C VAL A 14 3.96 11.23 -5.02
N ARG A 15 4.99 11.92 -5.51
CA ARG A 15 4.99 13.37 -5.77
C ARG A 15 5.12 13.57 -7.28
N THR A 16 4.08 14.13 -7.92
CA THR A 16 4.05 14.31 -9.38
C THR A 16 4.84 15.52 -9.88
N LYS A 17 5.08 16.52 -9.03
CA LYS A 17 5.72 17.81 -9.43
C LYS A 17 7.09 18.05 -8.80
N PHE A 18 7.79 17.00 -8.35
CA PHE A 18 9.03 17.16 -7.59
C PHE A 18 10.17 16.29 -8.15
N ILE A 19 11.39 16.83 -8.08
CA ILE A 19 12.64 16.13 -8.49
C ILE A 19 12.79 14.80 -7.75
N ALA A 20 12.41 14.76 -6.46
CA ALA A 20 12.26 13.51 -5.71
C ALA A 20 10.82 12.99 -5.86
N PRO A 21 10.57 11.94 -6.66
CA PRO A 21 9.23 11.48 -7.01
C PRO A 21 8.52 10.77 -5.85
N TYR A 22 9.22 10.51 -4.74
CA TYR A 22 8.67 9.82 -3.58
C TYR A 22 9.03 10.52 -2.28
N ARG A 23 8.05 10.71 -1.40
CA ARG A 23 8.28 11.08 0.01
C ARG A 23 8.13 9.83 0.88
N LYS A 24 9.20 9.45 1.59
CA LYS A 24 9.07 8.49 2.69
C LYS A 24 8.28 9.16 3.80
N CYS A 25 7.14 8.57 4.16
CA CYS A 25 6.29 9.07 5.23
C CYS A 25 6.66 8.34 6.53
N ARG A 26 5.76 7.49 7.03
CA ARG A 26 5.94 6.67 8.23
C ARG A 26 5.89 5.19 7.89
N TYR A 27 5.85 4.34 8.92
CA TYR A 27 5.57 2.92 8.76
C TYR A 27 4.05 2.66 8.81
N PHE A 28 3.61 1.65 8.08
CA PHE A 28 2.27 1.11 8.09
C PHE A 28 2.36 -0.28 8.71
N TYR A 29 1.75 -0.43 9.88
CA TYR A 29 1.74 -1.71 10.58
C TYR A 29 0.56 -2.55 10.13
N LEU A 30 0.79 -3.82 9.84
CA LEU A 30 -0.16 -4.75 9.24
C LEU A 30 -0.21 -6.01 10.09
N GLU A 31 -1.42 -6.41 10.46
CA GLU A 31 -1.67 -7.73 11.02
C GLU A 31 -2.39 -8.60 10.00
N LYS A 32 -2.28 -9.93 10.15
CA LYS A 32 -2.99 -10.90 9.29
C LYS A 32 -4.50 -10.64 9.25
N LYS A 33 -5.10 -10.17 10.35
CA LYS A 33 -6.53 -9.82 10.41
C LYS A 33 -6.93 -8.71 9.44
N ASN A 34 -6.02 -7.77 9.14
CA ASN A 34 -6.26 -6.69 8.19
C ASN A 34 -6.21 -7.19 6.74
N LEU A 35 -5.66 -8.38 6.48
CA LEU A 35 -5.58 -9.00 5.17
C LEU A 35 -6.58 -10.14 4.96
N LYS A 36 -7.59 -10.29 5.84
CA LYS A 36 -8.67 -11.28 5.65
C LYS A 36 -9.50 -11.03 4.39
N SER A 37 -9.59 -9.77 3.95
CA SER A 37 -10.32 -9.39 2.74
C SER A 37 -9.89 -8.00 2.26
N LYS A 38 -10.22 -7.68 1.01
CA LYS A 38 -10.05 -6.33 0.45
C LYS A 38 -10.75 -5.26 1.30
N ARG A 39 -11.91 -5.58 1.88
CA ARG A 39 -12.67 -4.68 2.77
C ARG A 39 -11.91 -4.43 4.09
N ALA A 40 -11.38 -5.49 4.71
CA ALA A 40 -10.60 -5.36 5.93
C ALA A 40 -9.35 -4.49 5.72
N PHE A 41 -8.65 -4.68 4.60
CA PHE A 41 -7.47 -3.89 4.27
C PHE A 41 -7.83 -2.41 4.06
N LYS A 42 -8.88 -2.12 3.27
CA LYS A 42 -9.33 -0.74 3.04
C LYS A 42 -9.78 -0.05 4.32
N LYS A 43 -10.42 -0.77 5.24
CA LYS A 43 -10.81 -0.25 6.56
C LYS A 43 -9.57 0.17 7.35
N HIS A 44 -8.58 -0.71 7.43
CA HIS A 44 -7.33 -0.44 8.13
C HIS A 44 -6.55 0.74 7.54
N VAL A 45 -6.49 0.82 6.20
CA VAL A 45 -5.90 1.99 5.53
C VAL A 45 -6.65 3.27 5.91
N ARG A 46 -7.99 3.25 5.98
CA ARG A 46 -8.77 4.42 6.37
C ARG A 46 -8.44 4.90 7.78
N GLU A 47 -8.36 3.98 8.73
CA GLU A 47 -8.04 4.30 10.14
C GLU A 47 -6.65 4.93 10.28
N ILE A 48 -5.67 4.49 9.48
CA ILE A 48 -4.29 5.03 9.54
C ILE A 48 -4.12 6.31 8.71
N ALA A 49 -4.80 6.39 7.56
CA ALA A 49 -4.58 7.42 6.55
C ALA A 49 -5.56 8.61 6.67
N GLU A 50 -6.36 8.69 7.73
CA GLU A 50 -7.37 9.75 7.94
C GLU A 50 -6.82 11.15 7.64
N ASN A 51 -5.63 11.47 8.15
CA ASN A 51 -4.95 12.75 7.97
C ASN A 51 -3.93 12.77 6.82
N TRP A 52 -3.90 11.74 5.98
CA TRP A 52 -2.98 11.69 4.85
C TRP A 52 -3.53 12.56 3.71
N PRO A 53 -2.68 13.38 3.07
CA PRO A 53 -3.12 14.13 1.90
C PRO A 53 -3.50 13.21 0.75
N ASN A 54 -4.38 13.68 -0.14
CA ASN A 54 -4.75 12.97 -1.35
C ASN A 54 -3.52 12.58 -2.21
N GLY A 55 -3.54 11.40 -2.80
CA GLY A 55 -2.53 10.94 -3.74
C GLY A 55 -2.35 9.43 -3.81
N THR A 56 -1.34 9.01 -4.56
CA THR A 56 -0.96 7.60 -4.70
C THR A 56 0.11 7.24 -3.67
N TYR A 57 -0.08 6.11 -3.00
CA TYR A 57 0.80 5.59 -1.97
C TYR A 57 1.29 4.18 -2.31
N TYR A 58 2.51 3.87 -1.88
CA TYR A 58 3.09 2.54 -1.86
C TYR A 58 3.36 2.10 -0.44
N LEU A 59 3.13 0.81 -0.19
CA LEU A 59 3.64 0.12 0.98
C LEU A 59 4.82 -0.75 0.52
N LYS A 60 6.00 -0.54 1.09
CA LYS A 60 7.23 -1.28 0.75
C LYS A 60 7.61 -2.24 1.88
N LEU A 61 8.02 -3.44 1.48
CA LEU A 61 8.70 -4.40 2.33
C LEU A 61 10.12 -3.91 2.65
N SER A 62 10.71 -4.44 3.71
CA SER A 62 12.13 -4.27 4.08
C SER A 62 13.08 -4.59 2.94
N THR A 63 12.73 -5.59 2.10
CA THR A 63 13.46 -5.96 0.87
C THR A 63 13.45 -4.90 -0.24
N GLY A 64 12.71 -3.80 -0.05
CA GLY A 64 12.54 -2.74 -1.06
C GLY A 64 11.43 -3.00 -2.08
N LYS A 65 10.89 -4.23 -2.13
CA LYS A 65 9.75 -4.58 -3.00
C LYS A 65 8.48 -3.85 -2.56
N VAL A 66 7.67 -3.42 -3.54
CA VAL A 66 6.36 -2.83 -3.28
C VAL A 66 5.36 -3.94 -2.96
N PHE A 67 4.84 -3.94 -1.73
CA PHE A 67 3.81 -4.86 -1.27
C PHE A 67 2.43 -4.51 -1.85
N ALA A 68 2.08 -3.22 -1.82
CA ALA A 68 0.79 -2.71 -2.29
C ALA A 68 0.94 -1.29 -2.84
N ARG A 69 0.08 -0.96 -3.82
CA ARG A 69 -0.09 0.40 -4.35
C ARG A 69 -1.57 0.76 -4.30
N PHE A 70 -1.89 1.96 -3.81
CA PHE A 70 -3.27 2.44 -3.76
C PHE A 70 -3.40 3.94 -3.91
N ASP A 71 -4.58 4.38 -4.35
CA ASP A 71 -4.96 5.80 -4.39
C ASP A 71 -5.83 6.12 -3.17
N TRP A 72 -5.35 7.07 -2.37
CA TRP A 72 -6.06 7.65 -1.25
C TRP A 72 -6.66 8.99 -1.67
N ILE A 73 -7.99 9.07 -1.73
CA ILE A 73 -8.72 10.25 -2.20
C ILE A 73 -9.93 10.45 -1.29
N ASN A 74 -10.02 11.64 -0.67
CA ASN A 74 -11.17 12.08 0.14
C ASN A 74 -11.56 11.05 1.21
N GLY A 75 -10.60 10.64 2.06
CA GLY A 75 -10.88 9.75 3.19
C GLY A 75 -11.09 8.27 2.83
N LYS A 76 -10.82 7.86 1.58
CA LYS A 76 -11.01 6.47 1.15
C LYS A 76 -9.97 5.98 0.14
N VAL A 77 -9.79 4.66 0.14
CA VAL A 77 -9.05 3.94 -0.91
C VAL A 77 -9.91 3.84 -2.18
N LYS A 78 -9.68 4.76 -3.12
CA LYS A 78 -10.41 4.82 -4.41
C LYS A 78 -10.01 3.66 -5.30
N LYS A 79 -8.70 3.42 -5.44
CA LYS A 79 -8.14 2.33 -6.26
C LYS A 79 -7.12 1.54 -5.46
N LEU A 80 -7.21 0.22 -5.54
CA LEU A 80 -6.16 -0.69 -5.09
C LEU A 80 -5.66 -1.40 -6.33
N TYR A 81 -4.38 -1.25 -6.63
CA TYR A 81 -3.80 -1.78 -7.86
C TYR A 81 -3.49 -3.27 -7.69
N LYS A 82 -3.85 -4.06 -8.70
CA LYS A 82 -3.48 -5.47 -8.79
C LYS A 82 -2.05 -5.65 -9.27
N GLU A 83 -1.64 -4.84 -10.24
CA GLU A 83 -0.34 -4.92 -10.90
C GLU A 83 0.35 -3.56 -10.99
N SER A 84 1.67 -3.61 -11.12
CA SER A 84 2.51 -2.44 -11.34
C SER A 84 2.33 -1.91 -12.76
N PRO A 85 1.89 -0.65 -12.94
CA PRO A 85 1.75 -0.06 -14.28
C PRO A 85 3.06 0.02 -15.07
N ALA A 86 4.20 0.02 -14.38
CA ALA A 86 5.51 0.12 -15.03
C ALA A 86 6.09 -1.24 -15.45
N THR A 87 5.66 -2.33 -14.80
CA THR A 87 6.30 -3.65 -14.97
C THR A 87 5.33 -4.79 -15.23
N GLY A 88 4.01 -4.57 -15.18
CA GLY A 88 2.97 -5.61 -15.29
C GLY A 88 2.94 -6.64 -14.15
N LYS A 89 3.90 -6.60 -13.22
CA LYS A 89 4.01 -7.56 -12.12
C LYS A 89 2.91 -7.37 -11.08
N ILE A 90 2.28 -8.48 -10.68
CA ILE A 90 1.25 -8.52 -9.63
C ILE A 90 1.85 -8.13 -8.28
N TYR A 91 1.12 -7.31 -7.52
CA TYR A 91 1.51 -6.89 -6.19
C TYR A 91 1.32 -8.02 -5.16
N PRO A 92 2.28 -8.23 -4.24
CA PRO A 92 2.21 -9.29 -3.22
C PRO A 92 0.97 -9.27 -2.33
N ILE A 93 0.35 -8.10 -2.11
CA ILE A 93 -0.91 -8.00 -1.37
C ILE A 93 -2.01 -8.89 -1.96
N CYS A 94 -1.99 -9.13 -3.26
CA CYS A 94 -3.00 -9.92 -3.97
C CYS A 94 -2.95 -11.41 -3.62
N ASP A 95 -1.79 -11.91 -3.17
CA ASP A 95 -1.65 -13.26 -2.60
C ASP A 95 -2.51 -13.43 -1.33
N TRP A 96 -2.87 -12.33 -0.65
CA TRP A 96 -3.59 -12.36 0.62
C TRP A 96 -5.08 -12.05 0.50
N ILE A 97 -5.46 -11.03 -0.30
CA ILE A 97 -6.83 -10.50 -0.31
C ILE A 97 -7.62 -10.77 -1.59
N ARG A 98 -7.10 -11.59 -2.51
CA ARG A 98 -7.62 -11.83 -3.87
C ARG A 98 -7.95 -10.53 -4.61
N CYS A 99 -6.96 -10.00 -5.32
CA CYS A 99 -7.16 -8.97 -6.34
C CYS A 99 -7.53 -9.61 -7.69
#